data_AF-A0A9P7PZ27-F1
#
_entry.id   AF-A0A9P7PZ27-F1
#
_cell.length_a   1.000
_cell.length_b   1.000
_cell.length_c   1.000
_cell.angle_alpha   90.00
_cell.angle_beta   90.00
_cell.angle_gamma   90.00
#
_symmetry.space_group_name_H-M   'P 1'
#
loop_
_entity.id
_entity.type
_entity.pdbx_description
1 polymer ?
#
loop_
_entity_poly.entity_id
_entity_poly.type
_entity_poly.pdbx_seq_one_letter_code
_entity_poly.pdbx_strand_id
1 'polypeptide(L)'
;MQLDSSAVPFGLNTFNHAWDRLNEWKPWKDFTYQNLMAMYSEVLNARWERPLPASMLSGVECQIRDERSMDHYLVKFIWPSVNGALDQACRILNWGSDTMLLGPGTWARGGEYYVPDWALVSLPDRVTRGNLISYLPGDTKLSAKWQPFMTSSGEERDKEQWTLPLSQICAYAKEANCRYGFLVTDETLVVLRFSKERIGEGLAAGRPRRTVVPQSHRRIPSEETVVSSHTATTSSSIGAQSFNAEDPAHNINLEFNPPEFATIPMSSSGNDQLTYKFALFCLCLMASGGRGGIGYDYPPLNSWVRGQRGFRNNTSNLETRGLPINAILDD
;
A
#
# COMPACT_ATOMS: atom_id res chain seq x y z
N MET A 1 18.56 -8.26 -21.12
CA MET A 1 19.83 -8.06 -20.40
C MET A 1 19.52 -8.18 -18.92
N GLN A 2 20.27 -9.00 -18.18
CA GLN A 2 20.02 -9.31 -16.77
C GLN A 2 20.85 -8.38 -15.87
N LEU A 3 20.32 -8.01 -14.72
CA LEU A 3 21.07 -7.29 -13.69
C LEU A 3 22.13 -8.21 -13.08
N ASP A 4 23.28 -7.65 -12.74
CA ASP A 4 24.37 -8.35 -12.05
C ASP A 4 24.50 -7.80 -10.62
N SER A 5 24.02 -8.58 -9.65
CA SER A 5 24.09 -8.28 -8.22
C SER A 5 25.12 -9.13 -7.49
N SER A 6 26.05 -9.79 -8.20
CA SER A 6 27.07 -10.67 -7.60
C SER A 6 28.02 -9.97 -6.61
N ALA A 7 28.13 -8.64 -6.70
CA ALA A 7 28.96 -7.82 -5.83
C ALA A 7 28.25 -7.32 -4.56
N VAL A 8 26.95 -7.62 -4.40
CA VAL A 8 26.18 -7.19 -3.22
C VAL A 8 26.61 -8.01 -2.00
N PRO A 9 27.02 -7.37 -0.88
CA PRO A 9 27.35 -8.10 0.33
C PRO A 9 26.09 -8.71 0.96
N PHE A 10 26.23 -9.94 1.45
CA PHE A 10 25.18 -10.56 2.26
C PHE A 10 24.96 -9.77 3.54
N GLY A 11 23.70 -9.62 3.97
CA GLY A 11 23.35 -8.86 5.17
C GLY A 11 21.90 -9.04 5.57
N LEU A 12 21.60 -8.69 6.82
CA LEU A 12 20.23 -8.69 7.34
C LEU A 12 19.51 -7.38 6.97
N ASN A 13 18.19 -7.44 6.92
CA ASN A 13 17.35 -6.26 6.76
C ASN A 13 17.33 -5.44 8.05
N THR A 14 17.39 -4.13 7.89
CA THR A 14 17.19 -3.18 9.00
C THR A 14 15.71 -3.08 9.31
N PHE A 15 15.36 -2.96 10.59
CA PHE A 15 13.97 -2.81 11.04
C PHE A 15 13.88 -1.78 12.15
N ASN A 16 12.79 -1.01 12.16
CA ASN A 16 12.47 -0.10 13.25
C ASN A 16 11.43 -0.75 14.18
N HIS A 17 11.74 -0.83 15.48
CA HIS A 17 10.84 -1.39 16.51
C HIS A 17 9.49 -0.66 16.63
N ALA A 18 9.36 0.53 16.06
CA ALA A 18 8.11 1.27 16.01
C ALA A 18 7.08 0.70 15.01
N TRP A 19 7.45 -0.27 14.16
CA TRP A 19 6.54 -0.84 13.17
C TRP A 19 5.85 -2.10 13.68
N ASP A 20 4.56 -2.21 13.39
CA ASP A 20 3.78 -3.43 13.67
C ASP A 20 4.37 -4.59 12.86
N ARG A 21 4.69 -5.71 13.52
CA ARG A 21 5.21 -6.90 12.85
C ARG A 21 4.07 -7.62 12.12
N LEU A 22 4.24 -7.82 10.82
CA LEU A 22 3.38 -8.70 10.04
C LEU A 22 3.80 -10.16 10.25
N ASN A 23 2.90 -10.98 10.80
CA ASN A 23 3.18 -12.40 11.03
C ASN A 23 2.57 -13.32 9.96
N GLU A 24 1.62 -12.79 9.18
CA GLU A 24 0.86 -13.56 8.19
C GLU A 24 0.69 -12.76 6.90
N TRP A 25 0.57 -13.49 5.79
CA TRP A 25 0.33 -12.95 4.45
C TRP A 25 -0.27 -14.04 3.56
N LYS A 26 -0.88 -13.65 2.45
CA LYS A 26 -1.55 -14.59 1.54
C LYS A 26 -1.30 -14.25 0.07
N PRO A 27 -1.25 -15.23 -0.85
CA PRO A 27 -1.09 -14.94 -2.27
C PRO A 27 -2.26 -14.12 -2.83
N TRP A 28 -1.94 -13.05 -3.56
CA TRP A 28 -2.91 -12.23 -4.28
C TRP A 28 -3.24 -12.86 -5.63
N LYS A 29 -4.09 -13.89 -5.60
CA LYS A 29 -4.41 -14.72 -6.78
C LYS A 29 -5.05 -13.96 -7.94
N ASP A 30 -5.68 -12.83 -7.65
CA ASP A 30 -6.37 -12.01 -8.66
C ASP A 30 -5.43 -11.09 -9.44
N PHE A 31 -4.23 -10.81 -8.93
CA PHE A 31 -3.27 -9.94 -9.59
C PHE A 31 -2.59 -10.68 -10.75
N THR A 32 -3.30 -10.79 -11.87
CA THR A 32 -2.89 -11.55 -13.06
C THR A 32 -2.89 -10.68 -14.31
N TYR A 33 -2.14 -11.11 -15.33
CA TYR A 33 -2.13 -10.42 -16.63
C TYR A 33 -3.54 -10.30 -17.20
N GLN A 34 -4.32 -11.40 -17.15
CA GLN A 34 -5.66 -11.47 -17.72
C GLN A 34 -6.61 -10.48 -17.05
N ASN A 35 -6.60 -10.41 -15.71
CA ASN A 35 -7.47 -9.50 -14.98
C ASN A 35 -7.08 -8.04 -15.20
N LEU A 36 -5.78 -7.73 -15.15
CA LEU A 36 -5.30 -6.35 -15.35
C LEU A 36 -5.51 -5.88 -16.79
N MET A 37 -5.30 -6.76 -17.78
CA MET A 37 -5.59 -6.47 -19.18
C MET A 37 -7.10 -6.24 -19.40
N ALA A 38 -7.97 -7.07 -18.79
CA ALA A 38 -9.42 -6.87 -18.88
C ALA A 38 -9.87 -5.54 -18.28
N MET A 39 -9.32 -5.15 -17.12
CA MET A 39 -9.64 -3.90 -16.43
C MET A 39 -9.20 -2.65 -17.19
N TYR A 40 -7.98 -2.66 -17.74
CA TYR A 40 -7.33 -1.48 -18.30
C TYR A 40 -7.11 -1.55 -19.81
N SER A 41 -7.87 -2.41 -20.51
CA SER A 41 -7.74 -2.67 -21.95
C SER A 41 -7.70 -1.40 -22.81
N GLU A 42 -8.50 -0.38 -22.50
CA GLU A 42 -8.53 0.88 -23.24
C GLU A 42 -7.16 1.58 -23.25
N VAL A 43 -6.53 1.67 -22.09
CA VAL A 43 -5.22 2.31 -21.93
C VAL A 43 -4.09 1.41 -22.41
N LEU A 44 -4.16 0.12 -22.07
CA LEU A 44 -3.10 -0.84 -22.40
C LEU A 44 -2.99 -1.11 -23.90
N ASN A 45 -4.09 -1.00 -24.64
CA ASN A 45 -4.09 -1.13 -26.10
C ASN A 45 -3.95 0.22 -26.82
N ALA A 46 -3.86 1.33 -26.09
CA ALA A 46 -3.67 2.64 -26.70
C ALA A 46 -2.30 2.74 -27.36
N ARG A 47 -2.25 3.42 -28.51
CA ARG A 47 -0.98 3.72 -29.18
C ARG A 47 -0.15 4.65 -28.30
N TRP A 48 1.07 4.25 -27.98
CA TRP A 48 1.99 5.11 -27.22
C TRP A 48 2.34 6.37 -28.02
N GLU A 49 2.00 7.55 -27.49
CA GLU A 49 2.14 8.82 -28.20
C GLU A 49 3.57 9.37 -28.17
N ARG A 50 4.24 9.24 -27.02
CA ARG A 50 5.59 9.77 -26.79
C ARG A 50 6.53 8.66 -26.31
N PRO A 51 6.89 7.69 -27.17
CA PRO A 51 7.74 6.58 -26.77
C PRO A 51 9.09 7.13 -26.34
N LEU A 52 9.49 6.81 -25.11
CA LEU A 52 10.84 7.12 -24.66
C LEU A 52 11.81 6.23 -25.45
N PRO A 53 12.94 6.78 -25.91
CA PRO A 53 13.96 5.96 -26.56
C PRO A 53 14.40 4.85 -25.60
N ALA A 54 14.52 3.63 -26.11
CA ALA A 54 15.11 2.54 -25.37
C ALA A 54 16.53 2.95 -25.00
N SER A 55 16.75 3.21 -23.71
CA SER A 55 18.08 3.57 -23.23
C SER A 55 18.95 2.33 -23.32
N MET A 56 20.07 2.43 -24.03
CA MET A 56 21.05 1.35 -24.09
C MET A 56 21.68 1.21 -22.71
N LEU A 57 21.40 0.10 -22.05
CA LEU A 57 22.04 -0.28 -20.80
C LEU A 57 23.49 -0.66 -21.09
N SER A 58 24.44 0.09 -20.53
CA SER A 58 25.83 -0.35 -20.49
C SER A 58 26.00 -1.49 -19.48
N GLY A 59 27.01 -2.33 -19.67
CA GLY A 59 27.33 -3.39 -18.70
C GLY A 59 27.62 -2.87 -17.29
N VAL A 60 28.08 -1.62 -17.16
CA VAL A 60 28.33 -0.97 -15.86
C VAL A 60 27.03 -0.60 -15.17
N GLU A 61 26.02 -0.13 -15.90
CA GLU A 61 24.71 0.25 -15.35
C GLU A 61 23.85 -0.94 -14.94
N CYS A 62 24.22 -2.15 -15.37
CA CYS A 62 23.61 -3.39 -14.89
C CYS A 62 24.24 -3.91 -13.59
N GLN A 63 25.35 -3.32 -13.11
CA GLN A 63 25.98 -3.74 -11.86
C GLN A 63 25.26 -3.13 -10.65
N ILE A 64 24.52 -3.96 -9.94
CA ILE A 64 23.89 -3.61 -8.67
C ILE A 64 24.86 -3.99 -7.54
N ARG A 65 25.25 -3.02 -6.73
CA ARG A 65 26.21 -3.18 -5.62
C ARG A 65 25.61 -2.88 -4.26
N ASP A 66 24.62 -2.01 -4.24
CA ASP A 66 23.88 -1.57 -3.07
C ASP A 66 22.48 -1.07 -3.48
N GLU A 67 21.64 -0.75 -2.49
CA GLU A 67 20.27 -0.26 -2.72
C GLU A 67 20.29 1.03 -3.56
N ARG A 68 21.30 1.88 -3.38
CA ARG A 68 21.46 3.13 -4.14
C ARG A 68 21.70 2.91 -5.64
N SER A 69 22.50 1.90 -6.00
CA SER A 69 22.71 1.51 -7.40
C SER A 69 21.44 0.93 -8.04
N MET A 70 20.62 0.22 -7.26
CA MET A 70 19.30 -0.24 -7.69
C MET A 70 18.35 0.95 -7.89
N ASP A 71 18.32 1.90 -6.96
CA ASP A 71 17.50 3.11 -7.09
C ASP A 71 17.87 3.91 -8.34
N HIS A 72 19.18 4.03 -8.62
CA HIS A 72 19.66 4.68 -9.84
C HIS A 72 19.18 3.97 -11.10
N TYR A 73 19.23 2.63 -11.11
CA TYR A 73 18.71 1.83 -12.22
C TYR A 73 17.20 2.05 -12.41
N LEU A 74 16.42 2.03 -11.33
CA LEU A 74 14.97 2.26 -11.37
C LEU A 74 14.63 3.63 -11.96
N VAL A 75 15.27 4.70 -11.44
CA VAL A 75 15.06 6.08 -11.89
C VAL A 75 15.44 6.27 -13.35
N LYS A 76 16.47 5.58 -13.83
CA LYS A 76 16.96 5.75 -15.21
C LYS A 76 16.21 4.90 -16.23
N PHE A 77 15.82 3.68 -15.88
CA PHE A 77 15.36 2.69 -16.87
C PHE A 77 13.92 2.21 -16.67
N ILE A 78 13.36 2.34 -15.45
CA ILE A 78 12.01 1.83 -15.12
C ILE A 78 11.02 2.98 -14.96
N TRP A 79 11.27 3.91 -14.04
CA TRP A 79 10.37 5.03 -13.71
C TRP A 79 10.00 5.89 -14.91
N PRO A 80 10.91 6.23 -15.85
CA PRO A 80 10.53 7.06 -16.99
C PRO A 80 9.48 6.38 -17.87
N SER A 81 9.61 5.06 -18.10
CA SER A 81 8.61 4.31 -18.86
C SER A 81 7.28 4.27 -18.13
N VAL A 82 7.28 3.97 -16.82
CA VAL A 82 6.05 3.89 -16.02
C VAL A 82 5.36 5.25 -15.96
N ASN A 83 6.10 6.33 -15.69
CA ASN A 83 5.57 7.69 -15.61
C ASN A 83 5.06 8.21 -16.97
N GLY A 84 5.77 7.90 -18.07
CA GLY A 84 5.31 8.25 -19.42
C GLY A 84 4.00 7.55 -19.78
N ALA A 85 3.84 6.28 -19.38
CA ALA A 85 2.58 5.55 -19.53
C ALA A 85 1.47 6.14 -18.65
N LEU A 86 1.79 6.50 -17.40
CA LEU A 86 0.83 7.10 -16.46
C LEU A 86 0.29 8.45 -16.93
N ASP A 87 1.15 9.32 -17.46
CA ASP A 87 0.74 10.60 -18.05
C ASP A 87 -0.28 10.38 -19.17
N GLN A 88 0.01 9.47 -20.10
CA GLN A 88 -0.91 9.15 -21.18
C GLN A 88 -2.20 8.50 -20.67
N ALA A 89 -2.11 7.59 -19.70
CA ALA A 89 -3.25 6.92 -19.10
C ALA A 89 -4.22 7.90 -18.43
N CYS A 90 -3.71 8.85 -17.65
CA CYS A 90 -4.53 9.87 -16.98
C CYS A 90 -5.33 10.70 -18.00
N ARG A 91 -4.74 11.00 -19.16
CA ARG A 91 -5.42 11.70 -20.26
C ARG A 91 -6.50 10.85 -20.93
N ILE A 92 -6.23 9.56 -21.19
CA ILE A 92 -7.20 8.64 -21.80
C ILE A 92 -8.40 8.41 -20.86
N LEU A 93 -8.12 8.14 -19.59
CA LEU A 93 -9.13 7.82 -18.58
C LEU A 93 -9.87 9.06 -18.05
N ASN A 94 -9.45 10.26 -18.47
CA ASN A 94 -10.02 11.54 -18.05
C ASN A 94 -10.09 11.69 -16.51
N TRP A 95 -9.04 11.27 -15.80
CA TRP A 95 -8.94 11.33 -14.33
C TRP A 95 -8.65 12.73 -13.77
N GLY A 96 -9.10 13.78 -14.49
CA GLY A 96 -8.87 15.17 -14.12
C GLY A 96 -7.53 15.72 -14.61
N SER A 97 -7.20 16.93 -14.15
CA SER A 97 -5.93 17.64 -14.44
C SER A 97 -4.74 17.13 -13.62
N ASP A 98 -4.98 16.14 -12.77
CA ASP A 98 -4.01 15.64 -11.81
C ASP A 98 -2.97 14.77 -12.51
N THR A 99 -1.70 15.17 -12.43
CA THR A 99 -0.57 14.37 -12.92
C THR A 99 -0.13 13.40 -11.84
N MET A 100 -0.30 12.11 -12.11
CA MET A 100 0.24 11.04 -11.26
C MET A 100 1.71 10.79 -11.61
N LEU A 101 2.57 10.77 -10.59
CA LEU A 101 4.01 10.61 -10.76
C LEU A 101 4.57 9.65 -9.72
N LEU A 102 5.23 8.59 -10.18
CA LEU A 102 6.03 7.71 -9.34
C LEU A 102 7.43 8.30 -9.19
N GLY A 103 7.86 8.53 -7.96
CA GLY A 103 9.16 9.13 -7.69
C GLY A 103 9.60 8.96 -6.24
N PRO A 104 10.59 9.76 -5.79
CA PRO A 104 11.14 9.68 -4.44
C PRO A 104 10.06 9.82 -3.37
N GLY A 105 10.05 8.90 -2.41
CA GLY A 105 9.07 8.91 -1.32
C GLY A 105 9.20 10.11 -0.37
N THR A 106 10.33 10.82 -0.42
CA THR A 106 10.51 12.11 0.27
C THR A 106 9.51 13.18 -0.14
N TRP A 107 8.90 13.09 -1.32
CA TRP A 107 7.82 13.99 -1.75
C TRP A 107 6.53 13.81 -0.96
N ALA A 108 6.30 12.61 -0.44
CA ALA A 108 5.12 12.24 0.33
C ALA A 108 5.49 11.82 1.76
N ARG A 109 6.49 12.49 2.33
CA ARG A 109 7.00 12.25 3.69
C ARG A 109 5.84 12.30 4.71
N GLY A 110 5.68 11.22 5.46
CA GLY A 110 4.80 11.18 6.64
C GLY A 110 5.48 11.75 7.88
N GLY A 111 5.23 11.15 9.05
CA GLY A 111 6.02 11.39 10.25
C GLY A 111 7.51 11.02 10.08
N GLU A 112 8.36 11.42 11.03
CA GLU A 112 9.84 11.26 10.97
C GLU A 112 10.28 9.81 10.66
N TYR A 113 9.49 8.82 11.07
CA TYR A 113 9.76 7.38 10.88
C TYR A 113 9.03 6.73 9.71
N TYR A 114 8.25 7.49 8.93
CA TYR A 114 7.37 6.98 7.87
C TYR A 114 7.72 7.64 6.53
N VAL A 115 8.94 7.38 6.06
CA VAL A 115 9.43 7.90 4.77
C VAL A 115 9.78 6.70 3.88
N PRO A 116 8.93 6.38 2.88
CA PRO A 116 9.25 5.34 1.92
C PRO A 116 10.39 5.77 1.00
N ASP A 117 11.08 4.80 0.38
CA ASP A 117 12.03 5.09 -0.70
C ASP A 117 11.31 5.68 -1.92
N TRP A 118 10.09 5.19 -2.19
CA TRP A 118 9.27 5.57 -3.34
C TRP A 118 7.83 5.89 -2.97
N ALA A 119 7.22 6.82 -3.72
CA ALA A 119 5.79 7.08 -3.62
C ALA A 119 5.21 7.45 -4.99
N LEU A 120 3.98 6.99 -5.25
CA LEU A 120 3.12 7.59 -6.25
C LEU A 120 2.41 8.80 -5.65
N VAL A 121 2.55 9.95 -6.30
CA VAL A 121 1.95 11.21 -5.86
C VAL A 121 1.10 11.83 -6.96
N SER A 122 0.20 12.75 -6.59
CA SER A 122 -0.57 13.57 -7.54
C SER A 122 -0.11 15.04 -7.48
N LEU A 123 -0.18 15.75 -8.61
CA LEU A 123 0.01 17.20 -8.74
C LEU A 123 -1.17 17.80 -9.52
N PRO A 124 -1.69 18.99 -9.18
CA PRO A 124 -1.23 19.92 -8.14
C PRO A 124 -1.85 19.66 -6.77
N ASP A 125 -2.76 18.69 -6.67
CA ASP A 125 -3.70 18.59 -5.57
C ASP A 125 -3.08 18.06 -4.27
N ARG A 126 -3.47 18.70 -3.17
CA ARG A 126 -3.43 18.21 -1.78
C ARG A 126 -2.03 18.09 -1.16
N VAL A 127 -1.49 19.27 -0.84
CA VAL A 127 -0.43 19.38 0.15
C VAL A 127 -1.02 19.14 1.54
N THR A 128 -0.71 18.00 2.17
CA THR A 128 -0.98 17.78 3.60
C THR A 128 0.29 18.13 4.37
N ARG A 129 0.25 19.17 5.21
CA ARG A 129 1.39 19.61 6.05
C ARG A 129 2.68 19.92 5.26
N GLY A 130 2.58 20.39 4.01
CA GLY A 130 3.74 20.73 3.18
C GLY A 130 4.21 19.61 2.24
N ASN A 131 3.66 18.39 2.36
CA ASN A 131 4.02 17.23 1.53
C ASN A 131 2.88 16.80 0.61
N LEU A 132 3.20 16.16 -0.52
CA LEU A 132 2.22 15.59 -1.43
C LEU A 132 1.55 14.36 -0.78
N ILE A 133 0.32 14.04 -1.18
CA ILE A 133 -0.33 12.79 -0.79
C ILE A 133 0.36 11.61 -1.50
N SER A 134 0.73 10.59 -0.71
CA SER A 134 1.12 9.28 -1.24
C SER A 134 -0.13 8.46 -1.54
N TYR A 135 -0.21 7.88 -2.74
CA TYR A 135 -1.24 6.91 -3.13
C TYR A 135 -0.71 5.46 -3.12
N LEU A 136 0.61 5.30 -3.23
CA LEU A 136 1.26 4.00 -3.32
C LEU A 136 2.70 4.12 -2.80
N PRO A 137 2.96 3.78 -1.53
CA PRO A 137 4.31 3.71 -1.00
C PRO A 137 5.06 2.49 -1.55
N GLY A 138 6.38 2.60 -1.68
CA GLY A 138 7.23 1.46 -1.95
C GLY A 138 8.63 1.60 -1.39
N ASP A 139 9.33 0.48 -1.36
CA ASP A 139 10.66 0.34 -0.75
C ASP A 139 11.60 -0.40 -1.70
N THR A 140 12.91 -0.13 -1.62
CA THR A 140 13.94 -0.90 -2.31
C THR A 140 14.61 -1.87 -1.35
N LYS A 141 14.77 -3.13 -1.76
CA LYS A 141 15.69 -4.09 -1.13
C LYS A 141 16.47 -4.83 -2.20
N LEU A 142 17.48 -5.58 -1.78
CA LEU A 142 18.28 -6.42 -2.69
C LEU A 142 18.00 -7.89 -2.42
N SER A 143 18.00 -8.68 -3.49
CA SER A 143 17.85 -10.14 -3.47
C SER A 143 18.85 -10.81 -2.52
N ALA A 144 20.08 -10.28 -2.41
CA ALA A 144 21.08 -10.80 -1.47
C ALA A 144 20.68 -10.69 0.02
N LYS A 145 19.72 -9.83 0.37
CA LYS A 145 19.22 -9.63 1.74
C LYS A 145 17.79 -10.11 1.94
N TRP A 146 17.01 -10.19 0.86
CA TRP A 146 15.59 -10.47 0.92
C TRP A 146 15.11 -11.15 -0.36
N GLN A 147 14.44 -12.30 -0.25
CA GLN A 147 13.92 -13.03 -1.42
C GLN A 147 12.54 -13.62 -1.18
N PRO A 148 11.71 -13.75 -2.24
CA PRO A 148 10.42 -14.42 -2.20
C PRO A 148 10.39 -15.79 -1.53
N PHE A 149 11.38 -16.65 -1.74
CA PHE A 149 11.33 -18.00 -1.20
C PHE A 149 11.45 -18.05 0.34
N MET A 150 11.92 -16.98 0.99
CA MET A 150 12.06 -16.91 2.45
C MET A 150 10.72 -17.13 3.16
N THR A 151 9.59 -16.82 2.50
CA THR A 151 8.25 -17.16 3.02
C THR A 151 8.00 -18.67 3.16
N SER A 152 8.65 -19.47 2.33
CA SER A 152 8.42 -20.91 2.20
C SER A 152 9.55 -21.74 2.79
N SER A 153 10.60 -21.10 3.30
CA SER A 153 11.67 -21.83 3.97
C SER A 153 11.19 -22.28 5.35
N GLY A 154 11.75 -23.41 5.81
CA GLY A 154 11.48 -23.94 7.15
C GLY A 154 12.19 -23.16 8.26
N GLU A 155 13.06 -22.20 7.91
CA GLU A 155 13.94 -21.49 8.82
C GLU A 155 13.24 -20.25 9.41
N GLU A 156 13.15 -20.18 10.74
CA GLU A 156 12.51 -19.05 11.43
C GLU A 156 13.20 -17.71 11.14
N ARG A 157 14.52 -17.72 10.93
CA ARG A 157 15.28 -16.51 10.57
C ARG A 157 14.83 -15.96 9.22
N ASP A 158 14.63 -16.81 8.22
CA ASP A 158 14.22 -16.38 6.90
C ASP A 158 12.79 -15.84 6.92
N LYS A 159 11.89 -16.50 7.66
CA LYS A 159 10.55 -15.96 7.90
C LYS A 159 10.61 -14.59 8.54
N GLU A 160 11.45 -14.41 9.57
CA GLU A 160 11.65 -13.09 10.18
C GLU A 160 12.15 -12.08 9.14
N GLN A 161 13.20 -12.38 8.37
CA GLN A 161 13.72 -11.49 7.33
C GLN A 161 12.69 -11.15 6.25
N TRP A 162 11.86 -12.12 5.87
CA TRP A 162 10.74 -11.91 4.95
C TRP A 162 9.79 -10.83 5.47
N THR A 163 9.46 -10.85 6.77
CA THR A 163 8.47 -9.93 7.36
C THR A 163 8.93 -8.48 7.43
N LEU A 164 10.24 -8.20 7.51
CA LEU A 164 10.75 -6.87 7.85
C LEU A 164 10.39 -5.78 6.83
N PRO A 165 10.74 -5.89 5.53
CA PRO A 165 10.40 -4.85 4.57
C PRO A 165 8.88 -4.79 4.29
N LEU A 166 8.16 -5.91 4.44
CA LEU A 166 6.71 -5.92 4.30
C LEU A 166 6.05 -5.12 5.43
N SER A 167 6.55 -5.27 6.66
CA SER A 167 6.09 -4.53 7.84
C SER A 167 6.36 -3.03 7.68
N GLN A 168 7.51 -2.68 7.10
CA GLN A 168 7.87 -1.30 6.77
C GLN A 168 6.89 -0.68 5.76
N ILE A 169 6.61 -1.36 4.63
CA ILE A 169 5.65 -0.88 3.63
C ILE A 169 4.24 -0.79 4.21
N CYS A 170 3.84 -1.75 5.02
CA CYS A 170 2.58 -1.75 5.75
C CYS A 170 2.45 -0.54 6.67
N ALA A 171 3.50 -0.19 7.41
CA ALA A 171 3.54 1.01 8.23
C ALA A 171 3.34 2.29 7.41
N TYR A 172 4.00 2.40 6.24
CA TYR A 172 3.79 3.52 5.31
C TYR A 172 2.35 3.58 4.79
N ALA A 173 1.80 2.42 4.41
CA ALA A 173 0.44 2.31 3.90
C ALA A 173 -0.60 2.69 4.96
N LYS A 174 -0.38 2.32 6.23
CA LYS A 174 -1.22 2.70 7.37
C LYS A 174 -1.20 4.22 7.60
N GLU A 175 -0.01 4.83 7.59
CA GLU A 175 0.15 6.28 7.76
C GLU A 175 -0.52 7.06 6.62
N ALA A 176 -0.31 6.64 5.37
CA ALA A 176 -0.86 7.32 4.19
C ALA A 176 -2.30 6.89 3.83
N ASN A 177 -2.88 5.94 4.56
CA ASN A 177 -4.16 5.27 4.23
C ASN A 177 -4.18 4.70 2.80
N CYS A 178 -3.09 4.07 2.36
CA CYS A 178 -2.97 3.46 1.04
C CYS A 178 -3.33 1.99 1.05
N ARG A 179 -4.21 1.57 0.15
CA ARG A 179 -4.63 0.17 -0.04
C ARG A 179 -3.55 -0.73 -0.61
N TYR A 180 -2.57 -0.15 -1.28
CA TYR A 180 -1.56 -0.88 -2.01
C TYR A 180 -0.16 -0.44 -1.59
N GLY A 181 0.82 -1.30 -1.80
CA GLY A 181 2.24 -0.99 -1.63
C GLY A 181 3.09 -1.87 -2.54
N PHE A 182 4.38 -1.59 -2.64
CA PHE A 182 5.28 -2.44 -3.41
C PHE A 182 6.70 -2.51 -2.82
N LEU A 183 7.37 -3.62 -3.08
CA LEU A 183 8.79 -3.83 -2.81
C LEU A 183 9.49 -4.15 -4.12
N VAL A 184 10.54 -3.40 -4.43
CA VAL A 184 11.37 -3.65 -5.62
C VAL A 184 12.71 -4.23 -5.21
N THR A 185 13.11 -5.30 -5.89
CA THR A 185 14.47 -5.85 -5.84
C THR A 185 15.06 -6.01 -7.23
N ASP A 186 16.35 -6.29 -7.29
CA ASP A 186 17.11 -6.61 -8.51
C ASP A 186 16.62 -7.90 -9.20
N GLU A 187 15.83 -8.73 -8.51
CA GLU A 187 15.30 -9.97 -9.07
C GLU A 187 13.77 -10.01 -9.16
N THR A 188 13.03 -9.24 -8.35
CA THR A 188 11.58 -9.38 -8.23
C THR A 188 10.90 -8.08 -7.85
N LEU A 189 9.71 -7.86 -8.39
CA LEU A 189 8.73 -6.89 -7.89
C LEU A 189 7.72 -7.65 -7.04
N VAL A 190 7.45 -7.15 -5.83
CA VAL A 190 6.38 -7.65 -4.97
C VAL A 190 5.35 -6.56 -4.86
N VAL A 191 4.11 -6.87 -5.20
CA VAL A 191 2.98 -5.96 -5.05
C VAL A 191 2.12 -6.41 -3.89
N LEU A 192 1.62 -5.46 -3.10
CA LEU A 192 0.89 -5.70 -1.86
C LEU A 192 -0.51 -5.09 -1.92
N ARG A 193 -1.49 -5.77 -1.31
CA ARG A 193 -2.83 -5.25 -1.04
C ARG A 193 -3.17 -5.42 0.44
N PHE A 194 -3.54 -4.32 1.09
CA PHE A 194 -3.82 -4.24 2.52
C PHE A 194 -5.32 -4.10 2.78
N SER A 195 -5.84 -4.74 3.83
CA SER A 195 -7.23 -4.60 4.28
C SER A 195 -7.32 -4.50 5.80
N LYS A 196 -8.34 -3.82 6.31
CA LYS A 196 -8.58 -3.65 7.74
C LYS A 196 -9.26 -4.90 8.31
N GLU A 197 -8.85 -5.29 9.50
CA GLU A 197 -9.61 -6.23 10.31
C GLU A 197 -10.94 -5.60 10.75
N ARG A 198 -12.01 -6.38 10.72
CA ARG A 198 -13.31 -5.96 11.26
C ARG A 198 -13.27 -6.14 12.77
N ILE A 199 -12.86 -5.09 13.49
CA ILE A 199 -13.07 -5.04 14.93
C ILE A 199 -14.58 -5.04 15.17
N GLY A 200 -15.12 -6.14 15.70
CA GLY A 200 -16.55 -6.25 16.01
C GLY A 200 -17.00 -5.12 16.94
N GLU A 201 -18.28 -4.75 16.89
CA GLU A 201 -18.85 -3.82 17.87
C GLU A 201 -18.51 -4.33 19.28
N GLY A 202 -17.67 -3.59 20.00
CA GLY A 202 -17.22 -4.02 21.32
C GLY A 202 -18.44 -4.33 22.20
N LEU A 203 -18.30 -5.29 23.11
CA LEU A 203 -19.37 -5.80 24.01
C LEU A 203 -20.14 -4.71 24.81
N ALA A 204 -19.69 -3.45 24.75
CA ALA A 204 -20.34 -2.28 25.32
C ALA A 204 -21.38 -1.61 24.39
N ALA A 205 -21.44 -1.90 23.09
CA ALA A 205 -22.39 -1.31 22.15
C ALA A 205 -23.86 -1.62 22.52
N GLY A 206 -24.09 -2.80 23.11
CA GLY A 206 -25.40 -3.20 23.64
C GLY A 206 -25.66 -2.81 25.10
N ARG A 207 -24.73 -2.14 25.80
CA ARG A 207 -24.93 -1.77 27.20
C ARG A 207 -25.74 -0.46 27.30
N PRO A 208 -26.88 -0.46 28.03
CA PRO A 208 -27.63 0.76 28.27
C PRO A 208 -26.75 1.81 28.95
N ARG A 209 -26.70 3.00 28.35
CA ARG A 209 -25.95 4.14 28.85
C ARG A 209 -26.46 4.50 30.24
N ARG A 210 -25.62 4.38 31.28
CA ARG A 210 -25.98 4.85 32.62
C ARG A 210 -26.22 6.35 32.54
N THR A 211 -27.48 6.77 32.69
CA THR A 211 -27.86 8.15 32.97
C THR A 211 -27.31 8.50 34.35
N VAL A 212 -26.14 9.13 34.39
CA VAL A 212 -25.64 9.77 35.60
C VAL A 212 -26.49 11.02 35.79
N VAL A 213 -27.51 10.92 36.64
CA VAL A 213 -28.22 12.09 37.15
C VAL A 213 -27.16 12.96 37.84
N PRO A 214 -27.00 14.25 37.50
CA PRO A 214 -26.07 15.11 38.20
C PRO A 214 -26.61 15.35 39.61
N GLN A 215 -26.15 14.56 40.58
CA GLN A 215 -26.37 14.89 41.99
C GLN A 215 -25.54 16.14 42.31
N SER A 216 -26.24 17.22 42.63
CA SER A 216 -25.68 18.47 43.14
C SER A 216 -24.70 18.21 44.28
N HIS A 217 -23.46 18.68 44.15
CA HIS A 217 -22.43 18.59 45.17
C HIS A 217 -22.89 19.25 46.48
N ARG A 218 -23.28 18.46 47.48
CA ARG A 218 -23.44 18.91 48.87
C ARG A 218 -22.12 18.63 49.61
N ARG A 219 -21.34 19.67 49.88
CA ARG A 219 -20.13 19.57 50.73
C ARG A 219 -20.57 19.47 52.19
N ILE A 220 -20.19 18.39 52.86
CA ILE A 220 -20.29 18.24 54.32
C ILE A 220 -18.83 18.26 54.83
N PRO A 221 -18.43 19.21 55.69
CA PRO A 221 -17.11 19.21 56.29
C PRO A 221 -17.10 18.33 57.54
N SER A 222 -16.05 17.53 57.71
CA SER A 222 -15.72 16.91 58.99
C SER A 222 -14.20 16.88 59.15
N GLU A 223 -13.77 17.26 60.36
CA GLU A 223 -12.41 17.49 60.83
C GLU A 223 -11.59 16.19 61.01
N GLU A 224 -10.28 16.41 61.07
CA GLU A 224 -9.10 15.54 61.21
C GLU A 224 -9.28 14.13 61.84
N THR A 225 -8.57 13.11 61.31
CA THR A 225 -7.22 12.67 61.78
C THR A 225 -6.79 11.32 61.15
N VAL A 226 -5.46 11.18 60.96
CA VAL A 226 -4.59 9.98 60.88
C VAL A 226 -4.42 9.23 59.55
N VAL A 227 -3.15 9.25 59.14
CA VAL A 227 -2.46 8.50 58.08
C VAL A 227 -2.58 6.99 58.29
N SER A 228 -2.94 6.27 57.23
CA SER A 228 -2.42 4.92 56.98
C SER A 228 -2.32 4.65 55.49
N SER A 229 -1.22 4.01 55.14
CA SER A 229 -0.74 3.69 53.82
C SER A 229 -1.44 2.47 53.22
N HIS A 230 -1.42 2.44 51.88
CA HIS A 230 -1.66 1.31 50.97
C HIS A 230 -3.05 1.14 50.35
N THR A 231 -3.00 1.12 49.01
CA THR A 231 -3.96 0.64 48.00
C THR A 231 -5.23 1.44 47.74
N ALA A 232 -5.28 2.11 46.58
CA ALA A 232 -6.42 2.10 45.65
C ALA A 232 -6.11 2.92 44.38
N THR A 233 -5.93 2.22 43.26
CA THR A 233 -6.55 2.51 41.95
C THR A 233 -6.80 3.98 41.57
N THR A 234 -5.94 4.53 40.73
CA THR A 234 -6.33 5.55 39.74
C THR A 234 -6.69 4.86 38.43
N SER A 235 -7.87 4.23 38.37
CA SER A 235 -8.55 3.96 37.10
C SER A 235 -9.09 5.28 36.57
N SER A 236 -8.27 6.01 35.82
CA SER A 236 -8.74 7.13 35.02
C SER A 236 -9.55 6.58 33.84
N SER A 237 -10.86 6.62 34.02
CA SER A 237 -11.92 6.68 33.00
C SER A 237 -11.42 7.08 31.60
N ILE A 238 -11.14 6.10 30.75
CA ILE A 238 -11.09 6.31 29.29
C ILE A 238 -12.54 6.21 28.82
N GLY A 239 -13.17 7.37 28.68
CA GLY A 239 -14.54 7.51 28.24
C GLY A 239 -14.74 6.98 26.82
N ALA A 240 -15.92 6.39 26.60
CA ALA A 240 -16.42 6.02 25.28
C ALA A 240 -16.44 7.24 24.36
N GLN A 241 -15.44 7.31 23.47
CA GLN A 241 -15.41 8.23 22.34
C GLN A 241 -16.37 7.69 21.27
N SER A 242 -17.22 8.55 20.71
CA SER A 242 -18.17 8.14 19.66
C SER A 242 -17.42 7.75 18.39
N PHE A 243 -17.82 6.62 17.81
CA PHE A 243 -17.26 6.05 16.59
C PHE A 243 -17.46 7.02 15.41
N ASN A 244 -16.39 7.65 14.95
CA ASN A 244 -16.36 8.42 13.70
C ASN A 244 -15.31 7.80 12.78
N ALA A 245 -15.77 7.09 11.76
CA ALA A 245 -14.94 6.33 10.82
C ALA A 245 -14.04 7.22 9.92
N GLU A 246 -14.20 8.54 9.98
CA GLU A 246 -13.49 9.53 9.14
C GLU A 246 -12.40 10.33 9.87
N ASP A 247 -12.14 10.05 11.16
CA ASP A 247 -11.11 10.78 11.92
C ASP A 247 -9.68 10.25 11.59
N PRO A 248 -8.76 11.09 11.08
CA PRO A 248 -7.37 10.72 10.81
C PRO A 248 -6.62 10.19 12.04
N ALA A 249 -7.04 10.55 13.26
CA ALA A 249 -6.46 10.03 14.50
C ALA A 249 -6.78 8.53 14.75
N HIS A 250 -7.73 7.92 14.01
CA HIS A 250 -8.05 6.49 14.10
C HIS A 250 -7.02 5.58 13.45
N ASN A 251 -6.13 6.07 12.59
CA ASN A 251 -5.16 5.22 11.89
C ASN A 251 -4.13 4.59 12.84
N ILE A 252 -3.99 5.07 14.08
CA ILE A 252 -3.06 4.55 15.07
C ILE A 252 -3.52 3.16 15.58
N ASN A 253 -4.83 2.90 15.65
CA ASN A 253 -5.42 1.64 16.15
C ASN A 253 -5.94 0.71 15.04
N LEU A 254 -5.53 0.93 13.79
CA LEU A 254 -5.92 0.04 12.69
C LEU A 254 -5.18 -1.30 12.80
N GLU A 255 -5.91 -2.38 13.08
CA GLU A 255 -5.44 -3.75 12.85
C GLU A 255 -5.70 -4.13 11.39
N PHE A 256 -4.69 -4.69 10.72
CA PHE A 256 -4.81 -5.18 9.35
C PHE A 256 -5.01 -6.69 9.34
N ASN A 257 -5.80 -7.16 8.39
CA ASN A 257 -5.76 -8.56 8.00
C ASN A 257 -4.39 -8.88 7.37
N PRO A 258 -4.02 -10.17 7.29
CA PRO A 258 -2.85 -10.63 6.56
C PRO A 258 -2.78 -10.02 5.14
N PRO A 259 -1.72 -9.27 4.79
CA PRO A 259 -1.61 -8.65 3.48
C PRO A 259 -1.60 -9.67 2.34
N GLU A 260 -2.17 -9.26 1.22
CA GLU A 260 -2.11 -10.01 -0.03
C GLU A 260 -0.86 -9.63 -0.81
N PHE A 261 -0.16 -10.59 -1.39
CA PHE A 261 1.04 -10.31 -2.20
C PHE A 261 1.09 -11.09 -3.51
N ALA A 262 1.64 -10.48 -4.56
CA ALA A 262 2.03 -11.17 -5.79
C ALA A 262 3.47 -10.81 -6.18
N THR A 263 4.20 -11.78 -6.72
CA THR A 263 5.61 -11.64 -7.10
C THR A 263 5.78 -11.72 -8.61
N ILE A 264 6.50 -10.76 -9.17
CA ILE A 264 6.77 -10.64 -10.61
C ILE A 264 8.28 -10.63 -10.82
N PRO A 265 8.86 -11.67 -11.47
CA PRO A 265 10.28 -11.71 -11.76
C PRO A 265 10.74 -10.54 -12.63
N MET A 266 11.91 -9.98 -12.34
CA MET A 266 12.55 -8.93 -13.15
C MET A 266 12.88 -9.41 -14.57
N SER A 267 13.09 -10.71 -14.73
CA SER A 267 13.34 -11.37 -16.02
C SER A 267 12.07 -11.58 -16.86
N SER A 268 10.87 -11.40 -16.29
CA SER A 268 9.60 -11.58 -17.01
C SER A 268 9.48 -10.59 -18.17
N SER A 269 9.38 -11.14 -19.39
CA SER A 269 9.33 -10.38 -20.63
C SER A 269 8.53 -11.14 -21.68
N GLY A 270 8.04 -10.41 -22.69
CA GLY A 270 7.21 -10.97 -23.76
C GLY A 270 5.74 -10.58 -23.66
N ASN A 271 4.96 -11.10 -24.61
CA ASN A 271 3.52 -10.88 -24.69
C ASN A 271 2.79 -11.80 -23.71
N ASP A 272 1.60 -11.38 -23.29
CA ASP A 272 0.70 -12.17 -22.45
C ASP A 272 1.25 -12.58 -21.08
N GLN A 273 2.21 -11.80 -20.56
CA GLN A 273 2.80 -11.97 -19.24
C GLN A 273 2.80 -10.67 -18.45
N LEU A 274 2.73 -10.80 -17.11
CA LEU A 274 3.03 -9.68 -16.23
C LEU A 274 4.53 -9.41 -16.25
N THR A 275 4.92 -8.37 -16.99
CA THR A 275 6.28 -7.82 -16.89
C THR A 275 6.37 -6.87 -15.71
N TYR A 276 7.59 -6.63 -15.24
CA TYR A 276 7.86 -5.73 -14.11
C TYR A 276 7.24 -4.34 -14.28
N LYS A 277 7.43 -3.72 -15.46
CA LYS A 277 6.88 -2.40 -15.80
C LYS A 277 5.35 -2.43 -15.91
N PHE A 278 4.80 -3.49 -16.53
CA PHE A 278 3.35 -3.64 -16.70
C PHE A 278 2.64 -3.76 -15.35
N ALA A 279 3.16 -4.63 -14.47
CA ALA A 279 2.59 -4.87 -13.14
C ALA A 279 2.59 -3.59 -12.31
N LEU A 280 3.72 -2.87 -12.28
CA LEU A 280 3.82 -1.64 -11.52
C LEU A 280 2.94 -0.52 -12.08
N PHE A 281 2.88 -0.39 -13.40
CA PHE A 281 1.98 0.57 -14.06
C PHE A 281 0.51 0.31 -13.67
N CYS A 282 0.05 -0.94 -13.74
CA CYS A 282 -1.31 -1.29 -13.35
C CYS A 282 -1.56 -1.08 -11.85
N LEU A 283 -0.57 -1.34 -10.98
CA LEU A 283 -0.66 -1.06 -9.55
C LEU A 283 -0.84 0.44 -9.29
N CYS A 284 -0.11 1.29 -10.03
CA CYS A 284 -0.28 2.74 -9.95
C CYS A 284 -1.70 3.17 -10.39
N LEU A 285 -2.22 2.61 -11.49
CA LEU A 285 -3.59 2.89 -11.91
C LEU A 285 -4.64 2.46 -10.88
N MET A 286 -4.44 1.33 -10.19
CA MET A 286 -5.34 0.89 -9.13
C MET A 286 -5.28 1.81 -7.91
N ALA A 287 -4.09 2.29 -7.57
CA ALA A 287 -3.89 3.24 -6.48
C ALA A 287 -4.53 4.62 -6.76
N SER A 288 -4.46 5.09 -8.01
CA SER A 288 -4.98 6.41 -8.41
C SER A 288 -6.45 6.45 -8.80
N GLY A 289 -6.95 5.47 -9.57
CA GLY A 289 -8.29 5.52 -10.17
C GLY A 289 -9.42 4.97 -9.30
N GLY A 290 -9.06 4.17 -8.29
CA GLY A 290 -10.01 3.39 -7.52
C GLY A 290 -10.38 3.99 -6.16
N ARG A 291 -11.07 3.15 -5.34
CA ARG A 291 -11.00 3.29 -3.88
C ARG A 291 -9.59 2.90 -3.43
N GLY A 292 -8.66 3.83 -3.56
CA GLY A 292 -7.25 3.67 -3.17
C GLY A 292 -7.04 3.67 -1.66
N GLY A 293 -8.06 4.06 -0.89
CA GLY A 293 -8.08 3.96 0.57
C GLY A 293 -8.23 2.53 1.08
N ILE A 294 -7.68 2.26 2.27
CA ILE A 294 -7.79 0.94 2.91
C ILE A 294 -9.26 0.72 3.33
N GLY A 295 -9.84 -0.40 2.92
CA GLY A 295 -11.15 -0.90 3.34
C GLY A 295 -11.05 -2.27 4.02
N TYR A 296 -12.20 -2.84 4.39
CA TYR A 296 -12.28 -4.13 5.10
C TYR A 296 -12.21 -5.33 4.17
N ASP A 297 -13.01 -5.28 3.10
CA ASP A 297 -13.14 -6.36 2.13
C ASP A 297 -13.13 -5.77 0.73
N TYR A 298 -12.68 -6.56 -0.22
CA TYR A 298 -12.51 -6.13 -1.60
C TYR A 298 -13.08 -7.16 -2.56
N PRO A 299 -13.89 -6.73 -3.53
CA PRO A 299 -14.38 -7.64 -4.55
C PRO A 299 -13.24 -8.05 -5.48
N PRO A 300 -13.42 -9.12 -6.28
CA PRO A 300 -12.42 -9.57 -7.24
C PRO A 300 -11.99 -8.46 -8.20
N LEU A 301 -10.74 -8.48 -8.68
CA LEU A 301 -10.23 -7.39 -9.53
C LEU A 301 -11.05 -7.18 -10.81
N ASN A 302 -11.38 -8.26 -11.51
CA ASN A 302 -12.23 -8.24 -12.70
C ASN A 302 -13.72 -8.37 -12.36
N SER A 303 -14.17 -7.76 -11.25
CA SER A 303 -15.59 -7.69 -10.90
C SER A 303 -16.21 -6.35 -11.29
N TRP A 304 -17.47 -6.40 -11.70
CA TRP A 304 -18.18 -5.27 -12.28
C TRP A 304 -19.61 -5.21 -11.75
N VAL A 305 -20.09 -4.00 -11.50
CA VAL A 305 -21.49 -3.74 -11.14
C VAL A 305 -22.24 -3.15 -12.34
N ARG A 306 -23.52 -3.49 -12.47
CA ARG A 306 -24.38 -2.92 -13.51
C ARG A 306 -24.74 -1.47 -13.16
N GLY A 307 -24.42 -0.55 -14.06
CA GLY A 307 -24.84 0.85 -14.01
C GLY A 307 -26.01 1.14 -14.95
N GLN A 308 -26.44 2.41 -15.00
CA GLN A 308 -27.55 2.83 -15.87
C GLN A 308 -27.21 2.75 -17.37
N ARG A 309 -25.93 2.90 -17.75
CA ARG A 309 -25.48 3.01 -19.15
C ARG A 309 -24.39 1.99 -19.53
N GLY A 310 -24.14 0.99 -18.69
CA GLY A 310 -23.06 0.03 -18.89
C GLY A 310 -22.68 -0.66 -17.58
N PHE A 311 -21.41 -0.98 -17.46
CA PHE A 311 -20.83 -1.65 -16.30
C PHE A 311 -19.70 -0.80 -15.72
N ARG A 312 -19.55 -0.82 -14.41
CA ARG A 312 -18.46 -0.14 -13.70
C ARG A 312 -17.63 -1.16 -12.95
N ASN A 313 -16.31 -1.13 -13.12
CA ASN A 313 -15.41 -2.01 -12.40
C ASN A 313 -15.36 -1.62 -10.92
N ASN A 314 -15.42 -2.60 -10.03
CA ASN A 314 -15.46 -2.35 -8.59
C ASN A 314 -14.13 -1.89 -7.99
N THR A 315 -13.00 -2.17 -8.66
CA THR A 315 -11.67 -1.77 -8.17
C THR A 315 -11.22 -0.45 -8.78
N SER A 316 -11.26 -0.34 -10.11
CA SER A 316 -10.72 0.81 -10.85
C SER A 316 -11.71 1.94 -11.07
N ASN A 317 -12.99 1.74 -10.75
CA ASN A 317 -14.11 2.64 -11.09
C ASN A 317 -14.26 2.93 -12.60
N LEU A 318 -13.56 2.21 -13.48
CA LEU A 318 -13.67 2.40 -14.92
C LEU A 318 -15.02 1.91 -15.43
N GLU A 319 -15.59 2.67 -16.37
CA GLU A 319 -16.87 2.35 -16.98
C GLU A 319 -16.68 1.79 -18.39
N THR A 320 -17.49 0.79 -18.73
CA THR A 320 -17.53 0.19 -20.07
C THR A 320 -18.98 0.00 -20.51
N ARG A 321 -19.23 0.02 -21.81
CA ARG A 321 -20.56 -0.27 -22.36
C ARG A 321 -20.90 -1.75 -22.32
N GLY A 322 -19.89 -2.62 -22.47
CA GLY A 322 -20.05 -4.08 -22.52
C GLY A 322 -19.18 -4.75 -21.48
N LEU A 323 -19.68 -5.85 -20.91
CA LEU A 323 -18.97 -6.59 -19.87
C LEU A 323 -17.69 -7.22 -20.45
N PRO A 324 -16.50 -7.02 -19.85
CA PRO A 324 -15.26 -7.60 -20.37
C PRO A 324 -15.23 -9.13 -20.28
N ILE A 325 -14.31 -9.74 -21.03
CA ILE A 325 -14.11 -11.18 -21.02
C ILE A 325 -13.74 -11.64 -19.60
N ASN A 326 -14.33 -12.75 -19.16
CA ASN A 326 -14.14 -13.37 -17.83
C ASN A 326 -14.47 -12.44 -16.64
N ALA A 327 -15.23 -11.37 -16.88
CA ALA A 327 -15.69 -10.49 -15.82
C ALA A 327 -16.72 -11.18 -14.93
N ILE A 328 -16.62 -10.92 -13.63
CA ILE A 328 -17.56 -11.36 -12.62
C ILE A 328 -18.59 -10.24 -12.43
N LEU A 329 -19.87 -10.54 -12.65
CA LEU A 329 -20.93 -9.58 -12.32
C LEU A 329 -21.21 -9.67 -10.82
N ASP A 330 -21.11 -8.53 -10.16
CA ASP A 330 -21.44 -8.34 -8.75
C ASP A 330 -22.83 -7.66 -8.73
N ASP A 331 -23.84 -8.40 -8.28
CA ASP A 331 -25.27 -8.03 -8.35
C ASP A 331 -25.75 -7.25 -7.11
#